data_AF-A0A1G8UFB3-F1
#
_entry.id   AF-A0A1G8UFB3-F1
#
_cell.length_a   1.000
_cell.length_b   1.000
_cell.length_c   1.000
_cell.angle_alpha   90.00
_cell.angle_beta   90.00
_cell.angle_gamma   90.00
#
_symmetry.space_group_name_H-M   'P 1'
#
loop_
_entity.id
_entity.type
_entity.pdbx_description
1 polymer ?
#
loop_
_entity_poly.entity_id
_entity_poly.type
_entity_poly.pdbx_seq_one_letter_code
_entity_poly.pdbx_strand_id
1 'polypeptide(L)'
;MSDETRRSPGFYGARVESWVLDHYGLERNYDEIHGARMDAEVPENGQPVEIKAVASNRRGGRADETRFKVWRDQHAALQKAGGYYVFVVYRR
;
A
#
# COMPACT_ATOMS: atom_id res chain seq x y z
N MET A 1 25.70 8.39 19.83
CA MET A 1 24.43 7.95 19.20
C MET A 1 24.80 7.36 17.86
N SER A 2 24.61 6.06 17.67
CA SER A 2 24.96 5.37 16.43
C SER A 2 24.09 5.88 15.29
N ASP A 3 24.72 5.96 14.12
CA ASP A 3 24.18 6.42 12.84
C ASP A 3 23.16 5.40 12.28
N GLU A 4 22.13 5.10 13.08
CA GLU A 4 21.06 4.18 12.74
C GLU A 4 20.22 4.88 11.66
N THR A 5 20.61 4.56 10.43
CA THR A 5 20.22 5.19 9.18
C THR A 5 18.73 5.53 9.20
N ARG A 6 18.38 6.82 9.18
CA ARG A 6 16.99 7.29 9.01
C ARG A 6 16.45 6.77 7.67
N ARG A 7 15.90 5.56 7.67
CA ARG A 7 15.30 4.96 6.48
C ARG A 7 14.11 5.81 6.05
N SER A 8 14.02 6.05 4.75
CA SER A 8 12.95 6.87 4.18
C SER A 8 11.59 6.20 4.44
N PRO A 9 10.49 6.96 4.43
CA PRO A 9 9.14 6.40 4.46
C PRO A 9 8.89 5.28 3.45
N GLY A 10 9.48 5.41 2.26
CA GLY A 10 9.35 4.41 1.19
C GLY A 10 9.97 3.06 1.57
N PHE A 11 11.03 3.03 2.38
CA PHE A 11 11.62 1.78 2.84
C PHE A 11 10.63 0.97 3.70
N TYR A 12 9.99 1.62 4.66
CA TYR A 12 9.05 0.93 5.54
C TYR A 12 7.76 0.55 4.81
N GLY A 13 7.30 1.40 3.88
CA GLY A 13 6.18 1.08 2.99
C GLY A 13 6.44 -0.19 2.18
N ALA A 14 7.59 -0.26 1.51
CA ALA A 14 7.97 -1.43 0.71
C ALA A 14 8.05 -2.72 1.55
N ARG A 15 8.57 -2.64 2.79
CA ARG A 15 8.61 -3.82 3.70
C ARG A 15 7.21 -4.28 4.10
N VAL A 16 6.29 -3.34 4.33
CA VAL A 16 4.88 -3.67 4.62
C VAL A 16 4.22 -4.30 3.41
N GLU A 17 4.43 -3.76 2.21
CA GLU A 17 3.91 -4.36 0.98
C GLU A 17 4.42 -5.80 0.81
N SER A 18 5.73 -6.05 0.98
CA SER A 18 6.26 -7.43 0.91
C SER A 18 5.63 -8.35 1.94
N TRP A 19 5.39 -7.88 3.17
CA TRP A 19 4.70 -8.66 4.18
C TRP A 19 3.24 -8.94 3.80
N VAL A 20 2.52 -7.98 3.23
CA VAL A 20 1.14 -8.16 2.76
C VAL A 20 1.06 -9.21 1.66
N LEU A 21 2.00 -9.16 0.69
CA LEU A 21 2.07 -10.14 -0.38
C LEU A 21 2.21 -11.57 0.16
N ASP A 22 3.17 -11.78 1.06
CA ASP A 22 3.41 -13.08 1.70
C ASP A 22 2.22 -13.52 2.57
N HIS A 23 1.69 -12.63 3.40
CA HIS A 23 0.64 -12.95 4.36
C HIS A 23 -0.69 -13.34 3.73
N TYR A 24 -1.03 -12.72 2.59
CA TYR A 24 -2.29 -12.95 1.89
C TYR A 24 -2.15 -13.79 0.62
N GLY A 25 -0.94 -14.28 0.30
CA GLY A 25 -0.69 -15.05 -0.91
C GLY A 25 -0.93 -14.25 -2.19
N LEU A 26 -0.59 -12.96 -2.20
CA LEU A 26 -0.78 -12.08 -3.34
C LEU A 26 0.50 -11.99 -4.18
N GLU A 27 0.34 -11.71 -5.46
CA GLU A 27 1.46 -11.46 -6.37
C GLU A 27 1.58 -9.98 -6.70
N ARG A 28 2.82 -9.53 -6.88
CA ARG A 28 3.11 -8.12 -7.18
C ARG A 28 2.73 -7.82 -8.63
N ASN A 29 1.89 -6.82 -8.82
CA ASN A 29 1.44 -6.42 -10.16
C ASN A 29 2.16 -5.14 -10.63
N TYR A 30 2.51 -5.11 -11.92
CA TYR A 30 3.14 -3.98 -12.60
C TYR A 30 2.28 -3.39 -13.72
N ASP A 31 1.17 -4.04 -14.05
CA ASP A 31 0.27 -3.67 -15.13
C ASP A 31 -0.65 -2.51 -14.73
N GLU A 32 -1.04 -1.73 -15.74
CA GLU A 32 -2.05 -0.69 -15.59
C GLU A 32 -3.44 -1.27 -15.87
N ILE A 33 -4.33 -1.08 -14.90
CA ILE A 33 -5.75 -1.39 -15.04
C ILE A 33 -6.53 -0.07 -15.11
N HIS A 34 -7.30 0.11 -16.18
CA HIS A 34 -8.10 1.34 -16.38
C HIS A 34 -7.28 2.65 -16.22
N GLY A 35 -6.00 2.64 -16.60
CA GLY A 35 -5.11 3.80 -16.54
C GLY A 35 -4.51 4.08 -15.15
N ALA A 36 -4.62 3.15 -14.20
CA ALA A 36 -3.95 3.22 -12.91
C ALA A 36 -3.27 1.89 -12.58
N ARG A 37 -2.10 1.97 -11.96
CA ARG A 37 -1.39 0.80 -11.47
C ARG A 37 -1.84 0.44 -10.06
N MET A 38 -1.98 -0.87 -9.81
CA MET A 38 -2.23 -1.43 -8.49
C MET A 38 -0.98 -2.14 -7.96
N ASP A 39 -0.90 -2.26 -6.64
CA ASP A 39 0.27 -2.86 -5.98
C ASP A 39 0.37 -4.38 -6.20
N ALA A 40 -0.78 -5.06 -6.27
CA ALA A 40 -0.84 -6.51 -6.26
C ALA A 40 -2.09 -7.07 -6.96
N GLU A 41 -2.15 -8.38 -7.09
CA GLU A 41 -3.32 -9.13 -7.53
C GLU A 41 -3.44 -10.47 -6.82
N VAL A 42 -4.66 -11.02 -6.83
CA VAL A 42 -4.95 -12.38 -6.39
C VAL A 42 -4.55 -13.35 -7.52
N PRO A 43 -3.58 -14.26 -7.31
CA PRO A 43 -3.02 -15.09 -8.39
C PRO A 43 -4.06 -15.98 -9.09
N GLU A 44 -5.07 -16.45 -8.36
CA GLU A 44 -6.06 -17.40 -8.89
C GLU A 44 -7.06 -16.78 -9.88
N ASN A 45 -7.30 -15.46 -9.79
CA ASN A 45 -8.35 -14.81 -10.56
C ASN A 45 -7.96 -13.42 -11.12
N GLY A 46 -6.73 -12.96 -10.88
CA GLY A 46 -6.24 -11.65 -11.30
C GLY A 46 -6.97 -10.47 -10.65
N GLN A 47 -7.71 -10.69 -9.56
CA GLN A 47 -8.44 -9.61 -8.89
C GLN A 47 -7.44 -8.60 -8.31
N PRO A 48 -7.51 -7.32 -8.70
CA PRO A 48 -6.49 -6.35 -8.31
C PRO A 48 -6.62 -5.93 -6.85
N VAL A 49 -5.48 -5.63 -6.24
CA VAL A 49 -5.34 -5.27 -4.84
C VAL A 49 -4.44 -4.04 -4.69
N GLU A 50 -4.92 -3.04 -3.95
CA GLU A 50 -4.14 -1.85 -3.61
C GLU A 50 -3.78 -1.84 -2.11
N ILE A 51 -2.51 -1.62 -1.80
CA ILE A 51 -1.96 -1.70 -0.44
C ILE A 51 -1.68 -0.29 0.06
N LYS A 52 -2.34 0.11 1.16
CA LYS A 52 -2.07 1.40 1.81
C LYS A 52 -1.48 1.16 3.19
N ALA A 53 -0.25 1.62 3.39
CA ALA A 53 0.47 1.50 4.65
C ALA A 53 0.63 2.85 5.35
N VAL A 54 0.45 2.88 6.67
CA VAL A 54 0.72 4.07 7.49
C VAL A 54 1.41 3.72 8.81
N ALA A 55 2.41 4.50 9.19
CA ALA A 55 3.08 4.33 10.48
C ALA A 55 2.23 4.97 11.59
N SER A 56 1.89 4.19 12.62
CA SER A 56 1.08 4.63 13.77
C SER A 56 1.71 5.79 14.56
N ASN A 57 3.05 5.87 14.56
CA ASN A 57 3.81 6.92 15.22
C ASN A 57 4.11 8.14 14.33
N ARG A 58 3.53 8.20 13.13
CA ARG A 58 3.76 9.29 12.18
C ARG A 58 2.50 10.12 11.96
N ARG A 59 2.44 11.26 12.65
CA ARG A 59 1.53 12.35 12.30
C ARG A 59 1.96 12.92 10.94
N GLY A 60 1.04 13.02 9.98
CA GLY A 60 1.37 13.36 8.60
C GLY A 60 1.23 14.85 8.31
N GLY A 61 2.33 15.56 8.03
CA GLY A 61 2.27 16.96 7.57
C GLY A 61 1.47 17.87 8.52
N ARG A 62 0.50 18.63 7.98
CA ARG A 62 -0.42 19.52 8.73
C ARG A 62 -1.52 18.78 9.52
N ALA A 63 -1.62 17.45 9.39
CA ALA A 63 -2.61 16.66 10.11
C ALA A 63 -2.00 16.14 11.41
N ASP A 64 -2.72 16.41 12.50
CA ASP A 64 -2.49 15.86 13.83
C ASP A 64 -2.85 14.36 13.93
N GLU A 65 -3.55 13.83 12.93
CA GLU A 65 -4.00 12.45 12.84
C GLU A 65 -3.22 11.59 11.83
N THR A 66 -3.15 10.30 12.11
CA THR A 66 -2.63 9.28 11.20
C THR A 66 -3.71 8.91 10.16
N ARG A 67 -3.44 9.15 8.87
CA ARG A 67 -4.42 8.94 7.80
C ARG A 67 -3.84 8.15 6.63
N PHE A 68 -4.64 7.27 6.05
CA PHE A 68 -4.35 6.67 4.76
C PHE A 68 -4.61 7.67 3.64
N LYS A 69 -3.78 7.62 2.60
CA LYS A 69 -4.00 8.40 1.38
C LYS A 69 -4.60 7.48 0.32
N VAL A 70 -5.78 7.85 -0.16
CA VAL A 70 -6.46 7.19 -1.28
C VAL A 70 -6.58 8.20 -2.40
N TRP A 71 -6.03 7.86 -3.56
CA TRP A 71 -6.10 8.69 -4.76
C TRP A 71 -7.37 8.34 -5.55
N ARG A 72 -8.05 9.37 -6.07
CA ARG A 72 -9.38 9.22 -6.69
C ARG A 72 -9.35 8.35 -7.95
N ASP A 73 -8.32 8.52 -8.76
CA ASP A 73 -8.06 7.76 -9.98
C ASP A 73 -7.79 6.27 -9.70
N GLN A 74 -6.89 5.96 -8.77
CA GLN A 74 -6.64 4.59 -8.32
C GLN A 74 -7.92 3.96 -7.75
N HIS A 75 -8.67 4.71 -6.95
CA HIS A 75 -9.93 4.23 -6.38
C HIS A 75 -10.97 3.89 -7.44
N ALA A 76 -11.16 4.76 -8.44
CA ALA A 76 -12.08 4.51 -9.53
C ALA A 76 -11.68 3.29 -10.36
N ALA A 77 -10.38 3.14 -10.67
CA ALA A 77 -9.86 1.99 -11.40
C ALA A 77 -10.06 0.69 -10.63
N LEU A 78 -9.69 0.66 -9.34
CA LEU A 78 -9.83 -0.51 -8.47
C LEU A 78 -11.30 -0.90 -8.31
N GLN A 79 -12.19 0.07 -8.06
CA GLN A 79 -13.63 -0.18 -7.94
C GLN A 79 -14.21 -0.77 -9.23
N LYS A 80 -13.85 -0.21 -10.39
CA LYS A 80 -14.32 -0.68 -11.69
C LYS A 80 -13.86 -2.11 -12.00
N ALA A 81 -12.65 -2.46 -11.59
CA ALA A 81 -12.09 -3.80 -11.73
C ALA A 81 -12.57 -4.79 -10.65
N GLY A 82 -13.46 -4.37 -9.74
CA GLY A 82 -13.93 -5.21 -8.64
C GLY A 82 -12.82 -5.57 -7.64
N GLY A 83 -11.74 -4.79 -7.57
CA GLY A 83 -10.63 -5.00 -6.66
C GLY A 83 -10.91 -4.54 -5.23
N TYR A 84 -9.93 -4.75 -4.34
CA TYR A 84 -10.05 -4.38 -2.93
C TYR A 84 -8.77 -3.77 -2.36
N TYR A 85 -8.91 -3.13 -1.19
CA TYR A 85 -7.79 -2.55 -0.47
C TYR A 85 -7.31 -3.45 0.65
N VAL A 86 -5.99 -3.42 0.91
CA VAL A 86 -5.40 -3.83 2.17
C VAL A 86 -4.86 -2.60 2.89
N PHE A 87 -5.45 -2.25 4.03
CA PHE A 87 -5.01 -1.15 4.87
C PHE A 87 -4.16 -1.66 6.03
N VAL A 88 -2.91 -1.21 6.12
CA VAL A 88 -1.98 -1.65 7.16
C VAL A 88 -1.51 -0.47 8.01
N VAL A 89 -1.78 -0.56 9.32
CA VAL A 89 -1.14 0.30 10.31
C VAL A 89 0.06 -0.45 10.89
N TYR A 90 1.24 0.14 10.82
CA TYR A 90 2.46 -0.49 11.35
C TYR A 90 3.18 0.40 12.36
N ARG A 91 4.03 -0.20 13.19
CA ARG A 91 4.96 0.51 14.07
C ARG A 91 6.38 0.33 13.53
N ARG A 92 7.15 1.42 13.49
CA ARG A 92 8.59 1.42 13.19
C ARG A 92 9.38 1.69 14.46
#